data_AF-A0A653YN42-F1
#
_entry.id   AF-A0A653YN42-F1
#
_cell.length_a   1.000
_cell.length_b   1.000
_cell.length_c   1.000
_cell.angle_alpha   90.00
_cell.angle_beta   90.00
_cell.angle_gamma   90.00
#
_symmetry.space_group_name_H-M   'P 1'
#
loop_
_entity.id
_entity.type
_entity.pdbx_description
1 polymer ?
#
loop_
_entity_poly.entity_id
_entity_poly.type
_entity_poly.pdbx_seq_one_letter_code
_entity_poly.pdbx_strand_id
1 'polypeptide(L)'
;MKELTRFSAALNHRHYGEGAYEHQKQQPSLEDLKIMTYGAAVSARSLFFYANEYLSRATGSRPILLLGLAGVAELNAQEQQKLARTVITIANRNGQADVYLHAACHIKLLSHDGVAYLGSQNLSNGAEPYFKGADSKKEYFHRFHEVILKVDDTDLHWVDVLFDRVLADHPLWVKVTPEHTSKAQAEALVARFVNNAQLKRIIDNLTAAFELDEFLRSSPEIMPLEFSPPGNAKLCKDIAGISAEKNQMHHLASLKSNVFFENDFSWCKDETVVAELLEIISALTDGFQGKSVLEKMLEDDTPLYLCDENDQRLIDSISTIASRHDLEDLDEYVEKHRDSILYSVIESPDYSEAYMFGAIDNDGNVDETMLRQRLSSTVIEWEWGADDELVGHERYVALDEKQNLIDTTKLWEDICAAFSTEIKTLWANRVLEQAHSLSTEIKKLYEHELNSESFVGFLQELRSGKKGQWSSRWTK
;
A
#
# COMPACT_ATOMS: atom_id res chain seq x y z
N MET A 1 -20.56 21.98 -0.80
CA MET A 1 -21.62 21.00 -1.11
C MET A 1 -21.61 20.73 -2.62
N LYS A 2 -21.67 19.47 -3.05
CA LYS A 2 -21.73 19.07 -4.46
C LYS A 2 -23.18 18.80 -4.86
N GLU A 3 -23.65 19.36 -5.97
CA GLU A 3 -24.98 19.04 -6.51
C GLU A 3 -25.00 17.59 -7.00
N LEU A 4 -26.02 16.81 -6.60
CA LEU A 4 -26.20 15.42 -7.03
C LEU A 4 -27.18 15.30 -8.20
N THR A 5 -28.27 16.06 -8.13
CA THR A 5 -29.34 16.06 -9.13
C THR A 5 -30.21 17.31 -8.95
N ARG A 6 -31.09 17.57 -9.93
CA ARG A 6 -32.18 18.56 -9.85
C ARG A 6 -33.49 17.89 -10.28
N PHE A 7 -34.54 18.07 -9.48
CA PHE A 7 -35.86 17.50 -9.74
C PHE A 7 -36.98 18.52 -9.48
N SER A 8 -38.14 18.27 -10.07
CA SER A 8 -39.41 18.89 -9.65
C SER A 8 -40.03 18.03 -8.55
N ALA A 9 -40.54 18.66 -7.48
CA ALA A 9 -41.09 17.94 -6.34
C ALA A 9 -42.39 18.58 -5.82
N ALA A 10 -43.25 17.76 -5.24
CA ALA A 10 -44.38 18.24 -4.43
C ALA A 10 -43.92 18.47 -2.99
N LEU A 11 -44.25 19.64 -2.42
CA LEU A 11 -43.94 20.00 -1.04
C LEU A 11 -45.12 19.62 -0.14
N ASN A 12 -44.91 18.67 0.75
CA ASN A 12 -45.88 18.28 1.77
C ASN A 12 -45.47 18.86 3.12
N HIS A 13 -46.41 19.52 3.79
CA HIS A 13 -46.29 19.91 5.19
C HIS A 13 -46.95 18.85 6.06
N ARG A 14 -46.29 18.48 7.16
CA ARG A 14 -46.85 17.60 8.17
C ARG A 14 -47.05 18.39 9.46
N HIS A 15 -48.31 18.46 9.90
CA HIS A 15 -48.65 18.87 11.25
C HIS A 15 -48.41 17.70 12.22
N TYR A 16 -48.02 17.96 13.47
CA TYR A 16 -47.76 16.90 14.45
C TYR A 16 -48.98 16.02 14.80
N GLY A 17 -50.19 16.43 14.41
CA GLY A 17 -51.41 15.64 14.46
C GLY A 17 -51.58 14.63 13.31
N GLU A 18 -50.67 14.61 12.34
CA GLU A 18 -50.76 13.80 11.13
C GLU A 18 -49.64 12.75 11.11
N GLY A 19 -49.91 11.63 10.43
CA GLY A 19 -48.92 10.60 10.16
C GLY A 19 -48.15 10.93 8.89
N ALA A 20 -46.82 11.06 8.99
CA ALA A 20 -46.01 11.54 7.86
C ALA A 20 -45.93 10.56 6.67
N TYR A 21 -46.12 9.27 6.95
CA TYR A 21 -46.02 8.18 5.98
C TYR A 21 -47.25 7.24 6.06
N GLU A 22 -48.40 7.76 6.50
CA GLU A 22 -49.59 6.94 6.79
C GLU A 22 -50.11 6.19 5.56
N HIS A 23 -50.04 6.81 4.37
CA HIS A 23 -50.38 6.14 3.11
C HIS A 23 -49.45 4.98 2.79
N GLN A 24 -48.13 5.17 2.95
CA GLN A 24 -47.13 4.13 2.69
C GLN A 24 -47.25 2.99 3.70
N LYS A 25 -47.71 3.25 4.93
CA LYS A 25 -48.02 2.21 5.92
C LYS A 25 -49.22 1.34 5.56
N GLN A 26 -50.13 1.84 4.72
CA GLN A 26 -51.34 1.11 4.31
C GLN A 26 -51.13 0.29 3.03
N GLN A 27 -50.05 0.53 2.29
CA GLN A 27 -49.73 -0.24 1.09
C GLN A 27 -49.37 -1.70 1.44
N PRO A 28 -49.89 -2.68 0.68
CA PRO A 28 -49.64 -4.10 0.95
C PRO A 28 -48.20 -4.53 0.61
N SER A 29 -47.58 -3.86 -0.36
CA SER A 29 -46.23 -4.11 -0.85
C SER A 29 -45.53 -2.78 -1.18
N LEU A 30 -44.21 -2.78 -1.13
CA LEU A 30 -43.35 -1.63 -1.46
C LEU A 30 -42.22 -2.13 -2.36
N GLU A 31 -42.28 -1.83 -3.67
CA GLU A 31 -41.28 -2.30 -4.64
C GLU A 31 -39.99 -1.48 -4.54
N ASP A 32 -38.85 -2.16 -4.59
CA ASP A 32 -37.50 -1.57 -4.61
C ASP A 32 -37.22 -0.61 -3.44
N LEU A 33 -37.63 -1.05 -2.24
CA LEU A 33 -37.59 -0.23 -1.02
C LEU A 33 -36.16 0.14 -0.59
N LYS A 34 -35.90 1.44 -0.46
CA LYS A 34 -34.67 2.00 0.12
C LYS A 34 -35.01 3.04 1.19
N ILE A 35 -34.36 2.93 2.34
CA ILE A 35 -34.60 3.79 3.50
C ILE A 35 -33.27 4.35 4.02
N MET A 36 -33.19 5.67 4.14
CA MET A 36 -32.23 6.33 5.04
C MET A 36 -33.01 7.02 6.15
N THR A 37 -32.63 6.79 7.39
CA THR A 37 -33.26 7.49 8.52
C THR A 37 -32.23 7.78 9.58
N TYR A 38 -32.60 8.61 10.55
CA TYR A 38 -31.70 9.07 11.58
C TYR A 38 -32.35 9.03 12.96
N GLY A 39 -31.53 8.75 13.97
CA GLY A 39 -31.91 8.86 15.37
C GLY A 39 -30.69 8.77 16.29
N ALA A 40 -30.92 8.89 17.59
CA ALA A 40 -29.85 8.66 18.56
C ALA A 40 -29.45 7.18 18.57
N ALA A 41 -28.16 6.87 18.73
CA ALA A 41 -27.64 5.50 18.78
C ALA A 41 -28.31 4.66 19.89
N VAL A 42 -28.60 5.26 21.05
CA VAL A 42 -29.34 4.61 22.14
C VAL A 42 -30.78 4.20 21.77
N SER A 43 -31.33 4.79 20.71
CA SER A 43 -32.66 4.51 20.17
C SER A 43 -32.63 3.63 18.92
N ALA A 44 -31.46 3.10 18.53
CA ALA A 44 -31.29 2.29 17.32
C ALA A 44 -32.27 1.11 17.24
N ARG A 45 -32.57 0.47 18.37
CA ARG A 45 -33.56 -0.62 18.44
C ARG A 45 -34.93 -0.15 17.96
N SER A 46 -35.46 0.92 18.56
CA SER A 46 -36.77 1.46 18.20
C SER A 46 -36.82 1.95 16.75
N LEU A 47 -35.73 2.56 16.27
CA LEU A 47 -35.60 3.01 14.89
C LEU A 47 -35.68 1.83 13.91
N PHE A 48 -34.93 0.76 14.18
CA PHE A 48 -34.97 -0.46 13.39
C PHE A 48 -36.36 -1.11 13.38
N PHE A 49 -37.01 -1.26 14.54
CA PHE A 49 -38.35 -1.87 14.60
C PHE A 49 -39.38 -1.09 13.80
N TYR A 50 -39.33 0.24 13.83
CA TYR A 50 -40.21 1.08 13.03
C TYR A 50 -39.95 0.91 11.53
N ALA A 51 -38.68 0.93 11.11
CA ALA A 51 -38.31 0.69 9.71
C ALA A 51 -38.67 -0.73 9.24
N ASN A 52 -38.58 -1.72 10.14
CA ASN A 52 -38.89 -3.11 9.85
C ASN A 52 -40.36 -3.34 9.46
N GLU A 53 -41.29 -2.44 9.85
CA GLU A 53 -42.69 -2.47 9.37
C GLU A 53 -42.78 -2.23 7.85
N TYR A 54 -41.83 -1.50 7.26
CA TYR A 54 -41.74 -1.28 5.81
C TYR A 54 -40.99 -2.44 5.16
N LEU A 55 -39.88 -2.87 5.76
CA LEU A 55 -39.08 -3.99 5.24
C LEU A 55 -39.90 -5.29 5.10
N SER A 56 -40.81 -5.57 6.03
CA SER A 56 -41.66 -6.78 5.94
C SER A 56 -42.63 -6.79 4.75
N ARG A 57 -42.76 -5.66 4.04
CA ARG A 57 -43.61 -5.49 2.86
C ARG A 57 -42.79 -5.23 1.59
N ALA A 58 -41.45 -5.25 1.70
CA ALA A 58 -40.58 -5.01 0.56
C ALA A 58 -40.72 -6.12 -0.50
N THR A 59 -40.81 -5.72 -1.76
CA THR A 59 -40.82 -6.59 -2.93
C THR A 59 -39.82 -6.08 -3.98
N GLY A 60 -39.54 -6.87 -5.01
CA GLY A 60 -38.57 -6.51 -6.04
C GLY A 60 -37.12 -6.79 -5.61
N SER A 61 -36.25 -5.79 -5.78
CA SER A 61 -34.86 -5.86 -5.36
C SER A 61 -34.70 -5.97 -3.83
N ARG A 62 -33.51 -6.41 -3.38
CA ARG A 62 -33.22 -6.54 -1.96
C ARG A 62 -33.30 -5.16 -1.30
N PRO A 63 -34.19 -4.97 -0.29
CA PRO A 63 -34.37 -3.66 0.32
C PRO A 63 -33.13 -3.22 1.11
N ILE A 64 -32.88 -1.92 1.10
CA ILE A 64 -31.73 -1.29 1.76
C ILE A 64 -32.22 -0.41 2.91
N LEU A 65 -31.66 -0.59 4.10
CA LEU A 65 -31.90 0.25 5.27
C LEU A 65 -30.58 0.81 5.79
N LEU A 66 -30.45 2.14 5.79
CA LEU A 66 -29.34 2.84 6.42
C LEU A 66 -29.85 3.61 7.64
N LEU A 67 -29.32 3.26 8.81
CA LEU A 67 -29.61 3.92 10.09
C LEU A 67 -28.46 4.87 10.44
N GLY A 68 -28.70 6.17 10.27
CA GLY A 68 -27.88 7.23 10.83
C GLY A 68 -28.03 7.31 12.35
N LEU A 69 -26.94 7.15 13.09
CA LEU A 69 -26.92 7.06 14.54
C LEU A 69 -26.08 8.19 15.14
N ALA A 70 -26.72 9.13 15.83
CA ALA A 70 -26.02 10.18 16.58
C ALA A 70 -25.46 9.68 17.91
N GLY A 71 -24.34 10.29 18.33
CA GLY A 71 -23.68 10.00 19.61
C GLY A 71 -22.94 8.67 19.65
N VAL A 72 -22.64 8.05 18.50
CA VAL A 72 -21.94 6.76 18.42
C VAL A 72 -20.56 6.83 19.08
N ALA A 73 -19.80 7.90 18.83
CA ALA A 73 -18.46 8.09 19.38
C ALA A 73 -18.42 8.23 20.92
N GLU A 74 -19.56 8.56 21.54
CA GLU A 74 -19.71 8.88 22.97
C GLU A 74 -20.34 7.73 23.78
N LEU A 75 -20.66 6.60 23.13
CA LEU A 75 -21.34 5.49 23.81
C LEU A 75 -20.48 4.90 24.92
N ASN A 76 -21.05 4.86 26.13
CA ASN A 76 -20.42 4.14 27.23
C ASN A 76 -20.57 2.60 27.04
N ALA A 77 -19.84 1.82 27.84
CA ALA A 77 -19.84 0.36 27.73
C ALA A 77 -21.24 -0.28 27.81
N GLN A 78 -22.15 0.27 28.62
CA GLN A 78 -23.51 -0.25 28.75
C GLN A 78 -24.33 0.03 27.48
N GLU A 79 -24.17 1.21 26.88
CA GLU A 79 -24.84 1.60 25.64
C GLU A 79 -24.30 0.82 24.45
N GLN A 80 -22.99 0.57 24.39
CA GLN A 80 -22.38 -0.33 23.40
C GLN A 80 -22.97 -1.73 23.49
N GLN A 81 -23.13 -2.29 24.70
CA GLN A 81 -23.80 -3.59 24.87
C GLN A 81 -25.26 -3.58 24.41
N LYS A 82 -25.99 -2.48 24.63
CA LYS A 82 -27.38 -2.32 24.13
C LYS A 82 -27.41 -2.27 22.60
N LEU A 83 -26.45 -1.57 21.98
CA LEU A 83 -26.31 -1.52 20.53
C LEU A 83 -25.93 -2.89 19.96
N ALA A 84 -25.03 -3.63 20.61
CA ALA A 84 -24.67 -5.00 20.20
C ALA A 84 -25.88 -5.96 20.23
N ARG A 85 -26.73 -5.88 21.27
CA ARG A 85 -28.01 -6.62 21.30
C ARG A 85 -28.95 -6.22 20.16
N THR A 86 -28.89 -4.96 19.75
CA THR A 86 -29.66 -4.47 18.60
C THR A 86 -29.11 -5.03 17.31
N VAL A 87 -27.79 -5.02 17.10
CA VAL A 87 -27.11 -5.67 15.97
C VAL A 87 -27.49 -7.14 15.86
N ILE A 88 -27.49 -7.90 16.96
CA ILE A 88 -27.95 -9.31 16.98
C ILE A 88 -29.42 -9.40 16.56
N THR A 89 -30.28 -8.50 17.06
CA THR A 89 -31.70 -8.47 16.69
C THR A 89 -31.89 -8.21 15.20
N ILE A 90 -31.11 -7.28 14.65
CA ILE A 90 -31.08 -6.97 13.22
C ILE A 90 -30.60 -8.20 12.46
N ALA A 91 -29.43 -8.76 12.77
CA ALA A 91 -28.84 -9.91 12.08
C ALA A 91 -29.79 -11.11 12.01
N ASN A 92 -30.50 -11.43 13.10
CA ASN A 92 -31.50 -12.51 13.13
C ASN A 92 -32.73 -12.25 12.24
N ARG A 93 -33.04 -10.99 11.95
CA ARG A 93 -34.16 -10.57 11.09
C ARG A 93 -33.70 -10.20 9.68
N ASN A 94 -32.40 -10.03 9.47
CA ASN A 94 -31.81 -9.44 8.26
C ASN A 94 -31.74 -10.40 7.05
N GLY A 95 -32.38 -11.57 7.11
CA GLY A 95 -32.41 -12.50 5.97
C GLY A 95 -32.98 -11.88 4.70
N GLN A 96 -33.71 -10.77 4.80
CA GLN A 96 -34.46 -10.15 3.71
C GLN A 96 -34.00 -8.73 3.33
N ALA A 97 -32.99 -8.14 4.00
CA ALA A 97 -32.57 -6.76 3.74
C ALA A 97 -31.03 -6.57 3.82
N ASP A 98 -30.54 -5.45 3.31
CA ASP A 98 -29.20 -4.94 3.58
C ASP A 98 -29.30 -3.80 4.59
N VAL A 99 -28.73 -4.01 5.79
CA VAL A 99 -28.82 -3.05 6.90
C VAL A 99 -27.45 -2.48 7.23
N TYR A 100 -27.35 -1.16 7.18
CA TYR A 100 -26.16 -0.37 7.48
C TYR A 100 -26.41 0.52 8.69
N LEU A 101 -25.42 0.62 9.57
CA LEU A 101 -25.36 1.62 10.64
C LEU A 101 -24.32 2.66 10.25
N HIS A 102 -24.64 3.96 10.38
CA HIS A 102 -23.77 5.05 9.95
C HIS A 102 -23.67 6.13 11.04
N ALA A 103 -22.46 6.55 11.41
CA ALA A 103 -22.24 7.46 12.54
C ALA A 103 -22.54 8.94 12.22
N ALA A 104 -22.44 9.35 10.95
CA ALA A 104 -22.61 10.73 10.51
C ALA A 104 -23.80 10.99 9.54
N CYS A 105 -24.66 10.01 9.27
CA CYS A 105 -25.75 10.20 8.31
C CYS A 105 -26.95 10.87 8.98
N HIS A 106 -27.31 12.08 8.52
CA HIS A 106 -28.50 12.82 8.98
C HIS A 106 -29.60 12.87 7.91
N ILE A 107 -29.53 12.05 6.86
CA ILE A 107 -30.52 12.04 5.77
C ILE A 107 -31.79 11.30 6.21
N LYS A 108 -32.94 11.79 5.75
CA LYS A 108 -34.23 11.11 5.91
C LYS A 108 -34.87 10.93 4.54
N LEU A 109 -34.86 9.69 4.08
CA LEU A 109 -35.31 9.28 2.75
C LEU A 109 -36.11 7.97 2.89
N LEU A 110 -37.28 7.95 2.27
CA LEU A 110 -38.03 6.72 1.98
C LEU A 110 -38.24 6.68 0.48
N SER A 111 -37.80 5.60 -0.17
CA SER A 111 -37.91 5.42 -1.62
C SER A 111 -38.51 4.07 -1.94
N HIS A 112 -39.53 4.02 -2.79
CA HIS A 112 -40.18 2.80 -3.28
C HIS A 112 -41.10 3.14 -4.46
N ASP A 113 -41.43 2.14 -5.29
CA ASP A 113 -42.40 2.24 -6.39
C ASP A 113 -42.17 3.45 -7.35
N GLY A 114 -40.90 3.79 -7.65
CA GLY A 114 -40.58 4.96 -8.48
C GLY A 114 -40.89 6.32 -7.84
N VAL A 115 -40.97 6.37 -6.50
CA VAL A 115 -41.24 7.58 -5.72
C VAL A 115 -40.26 7.68 -4.56
N ALA A 116 -39.73 8.88 -4.33
CA ALA A 116 -38.90 9.20 -3.19
C ALA A 116 -39.52 10.31 -2.32
N TYR A 117 -39.45 10.11 -1.01
CA TYR A 117 -39.86 11.05 0.03
C TYR A 117 -38.61 11.50 0.78
N LEU A 118 -38.18 12.74 0.54
CA LEU A 118 -36.98 13.33 1.14
C LEU A 118 -37.40 14.52 2.00
N GLY A 119 -36.95 14.58 3.25
CA GLY A 119 -37.38 15.69 4.12
C GLY A 119 -36.71 15.73 5.48
N SER A 120 -37.33 16.47 6.40
CA SER A 120 -36.86 16.63 7.77
C SER A 120 -37.32 15.49 8.70
N GLN A 121 -38.40 14.78 8.33
CA GLN A 121 -39.03 13.74 9.14
C GLN A 121 -38.27 12.39 9.10
N ASN A 122 -37.75 11.96 10.24
CA ASN A 122 -37.18 10.61 10.42
C ASN A 122 -38.28 9.52 10.30
N LEU A 123 -37.94 8.38 9.71
CA LEU A 123 -38.75 7.15 9.82
C LEU A 123 -38.57 6.56 11.21
N SER A 124 -39.36 7.05 12.16
CA SER A 124 -39.38 6.64 13.55
C SER A 124 -40.78 6.84 14.14
N ASN A 125 -40.98 6.45 15.40
CA ASN A 125 -42.23 6.72 16.12
C ASN A 125 -42.62 8.21 16.12
N GLY A 126 -41.68 9.14 15.94
CA GLY A 126 -41.98 10.57 15.81
C GLY A 126 -42.76 10.94 14.53
N ALA A 127 -42.82 10.05 13.54
CA ALA A 127 -43.62 10.23 12.33
C ALA A 127 -45.11 9.92 12.54
N GLU A 128 -45.48 9.30 13.66
CA GLU A 128 -46.89 9.08 14.03
C GLU A 128 -47.53 10.35 14.59
N PRO A 129 -48.86 10.51 14.43
CA PRO A 129 -49.60 11.55 15.13
C PRO A 129 -49.32 11.55 16.64
N TYR A 130 -49.11 12.73 17.22
CA TYR A 130 -48.72 12.85 18.63
C TYR A 130 -49.71 12.17 19.59
N PHE A 131 -51.00 12.12 19.24
CA PHE A 131 -52.04 11.48 20.05
C PHE A 131 -52.05 9.95 19.95
N LYS A 132 -51.47 9.32 18.92
CA LYS A 132 -51.25 7.86 18.91
C LYS A 132 -50.25 7.45 20.01
N GLY A 133 -49.43 8.39 20.48
CA GLY A 133 -48.58 8.20 21.66
C GLY A 133 -49.29 8.41 23.00
N ALA A 134 -50.50 8.99 23.02
CA ALA A 134 -51.17 9.43 24.26
C ALA A 134 -51.56 8.26 25.20
N ASP A 135 -51.65 7.03 24.68
CA ASP A 135 -51.83 5.81 25.49
C ASP A 135 -50.53 5.35 26.19
N SER A 136 -49.39 5.96 25.88
CA SER A 136 -48.12 5.71 26.55
C SER A 136 -47.94 6.64 27.75
N LYS A 137 -47.27 6.17 28.82
CA LYS A 137 -46.98 6.92 30.06
C LYS A 137 -46.08 8.17 29.87
N LYS A 138 -45.89 8.65 28.64
CA LYS A 138 -45.04 9.81 28.34
C LYS A 138 -45.85 11.09 28.44
N GLU A 139 -45.40 12.01 29.29
CA GLU A 139 -46.02 13.32 29.47
C GLU A 139 -45.70 14.30 28.33
N TYR A 140 -44.66 14.01 27.53
CA TYR A 140 -44.17 14.87 26.45
C TYR A 140 -44.16 14.12 25.12
N PHE A 141 -44.78 14.71 24.10
CA PHE A 141 -44.87 14.19 22.74
C PHE A 141 -44.12 15.06 21.74
N HIS A 142 -43.62 14.42 20.68
CA HIS A 142 -42.96 15.09 19.56
C HIS A 142 -43.98 15.92 18.77
N ARG A 143 -44.09 17.22 19.10
CA ARG A 143 -44.94 18.18 18.40
C ARG A 143 -44.12 19.01 17.41
N PHE A 144 -43.62 18.34 16.38
CA PHE A 144 -42.80 18.98 15.34
C PHE A 144 -43.62 19.25 14.08
N HIS A 145 -43.36 20.39 13.45
CA HIS A 145 -43.74 20.62 12.06
C HIS A 145 -42.63 20.11 11.18
N GLU A 146 -42.99 19.37 10.14
CA GLU A 146 -42.04 18.71 9.28
C GLU A 146 -42.40 18.96 7.82
N VAL A 147 -41.39 18.88 6.96
CA VAL A 147 -41.54 19.09 5.52
C VAL A 147 -40.99 17.88 4.80
N ILE A 148 -41.74 17.40 3.80
CA ILE A 148 -41.40 16.25 2.99
C ILE A 148 -41.60 16.60 1.52
N LEU A 149 -40.54 16.49 0.74
CA LEU A 149 -40.59 16.56 -0.71
C LEU A 149 -40.92 15.17 -1.27
N LYS A 150 -42.01 15.09 -2.04
CA LYS A 150 -42.32 13.92 -2.86
C LYS A 150 -41.77 14.14 -4.26
N VAL A 151 -40.90 13.25 -4.69
CA VAL A 151 -40.27 13.22 -6.01
C VAL A 151 -40.78 11.97 -6.72
N ASP A 152 -41.49 12.17 -7.82
CA ASP A 152 -41.93 11.10 -8.71
C ASP A 152 -40.87 10.96 -9.82
N ASP A 153 -40.15 9.84 -9.83
CA ASP A 153 -39.06 9.57 -10.76
C ASP A 153 -38.93 8.06 -10.96
N THR A 154 -39.12 7.57 -12.18
CA THR A 154 -39.22 6.13 -12.44
C THR A 154 -37.89 5.40 -12.26
N ASP A 155 -36.75 6.03 -12.50
CA ASP A 155 -35.45 5.37 -12.42
C ASP A 155 -34.80 5.45 -11.03
N LEU A 156 -35.13 6.48 -10.24
CA LEU A 156 -34.55 6.79 -8.93
C LEU A 156 -33.02 6.68 -8.88
N HIS A 157 -32.33 6.90 -10.01
CA HIS A 157 -30.88 6.67 -10.11
C HIS A 157 -30.11 7.57 -9.13
N TRP A 158 -30.62 8.77 -8.85
CA TRP A 158 -30.03 9.68 -7.89
C TRP A 158 -30.09 9.17 -6.43
N VAL A 159 -31.07 8.33 -6.09
CA VAL A 159 -31.14 7.67 -4.77
C VAL A 159 -29.98 6.71 -4.64
N ASP A 160 -29.66 5.97 -5.70
CA ASP A 160 -28.55 5.01 -5.73
C ASP A 160 -27.22 5.71 -5.60
N VAL A 161 -27.02 6.77 -6.38
CA VAL A 161 -25.83 7.64 -6.27
C VAL A 161 -25.71 8.26 -4.88
N LEU A 162 -26.83 8.57 -4.22
CA LEU A 162 -26.81 9.08 -2.84
C LEU A 162 -26.38 8.00 -1.84
N PHE A 163 -26.90 6.77 -1.96
CA PHE A 163 -26.45 5.64 -1.14
C PHE A 163 -24.96 5.35 -1.34
N ASP A 164 -24.49 5.30 -2.59
CA ASP A 164 -23.09 5.04 -2.91
C ASP A 164 -22.17 6.10 -2.30
N ARG A 165 -22.59 7.37 -2.32
CA ARG A 165 -21.81 8.45 -1.71
C ARG A 165 -21.79 8.38 -0.19
N VAL A 166 -22.92 8.11 0.45
CA VAL A 166 -22.96 7.97 1.92
C VAL A 166 -22.16 6.73 2.36
N LEU A 167 -22.22 5.64 1.59
CA LEU A 167 -21.44 4.44 1.87
C LEU A 167 -19.97 4.54 1.40
N ALA A 168 -19.58 5.61 0.70
CA ALA A 168 -18.18 5.91 0.43
C ALA A 168 -17.46 6.50 1.66
N ASP A 169 -18.18 7.00 2.66
CA ASP A 169 -17.64 7.55 3.93
C ASP A 169 -17.08 6.44 4.87
N HIS A 170 -16.58 5.34 4.34
CA HIS A 170 -15.94 4.29 5.14
C HIS A 170 -14.73 4.88 5.89
N PRO A 171 -14.52 4.66 7.19
CA PRO A 171 -15.11 3.62 8.02
C PRO A 171 -16.26 4.10 8.94
N LEU A 172 -16.95 5.20 8.62
CA LEU A 172 -18.06 5.75 9.43
C LEU A 172 -19.34 4.91 9.40
N TRP A 173 -19.33 3.77 8.73
CA TRP A 173 -20.46 2.85 8.68
C TRP A 173 -20.04 1.40 8.83
N VAL A 174 -20.99 0.56 9.24
CA VAL A 174 -20.85 -0.89 9.29
C VAL A 174 -22.07 -1.59 8.71
N LYS A 175 -21.86 -2.70 7.99
CA LYS A 175 -22.95 -3.57 7.49
C LYS A 175 -23.24 -4.66 8.51
N VAL A 176 -24.51 -4.83 8.87
CA VAL A 176 -24.96 -5.91 9.75
C VAL A 176 -25.27 -7.14 8.90
N THR A 177 -24.44 -8.17 8.98
CA THR A 177 -24.62 -9.46 8.28
C THR A 177 -25.13 -10.58 9.22
N PRO A 178 -25.59 -11.73 8.69
CA PRO A 178 -26.00 -12.89 9.49
C PRO A 178 -24.94 -13.46 10.44
N GLU A 179 -23.65 -13.19 10.19
CA GLU A 179 -22.55 -13.59 11.08
C GLU A 179 -22.66 -12.89 12.44
N HIS A 180 -23.23 -11.68 12.50
CA HIS A 180 -23.37 -10.93 13.75
C HIS A 180 -24.53 -11.42 14.64
N THR A 181 -24.99 -12.66 14.46
CA THR A 181 -25.94 -13.33 15.36
C THR A 181 -25.28 -13.75 16.68
N SER A 182 -23.96 -13.97 16.68
CA SER A 182 -23.21 -14.23 17.90
C SER A 182 -22.93 -12.95 18.68
N LYS A 183 -22.94 -13.05 20.02
CA LYS A 183 -22.64 -11.93 20.91
C LYS A 183 -21.24 -11.36 20.66
N ALA A 184 -20.24 -12.24 20.52
CA ALA A 184 -18.85 -11.84 20.33
C ALA A 184 -18.65 -11.04 19.03
N GLN A 185 -19.19 -11.51 17.91
CA GLN A 185 -19.07 -10.80 16.62
C GLN A 185 -19.83 -9.47 16.62
N ALA A 186 -21.01 -9.42 17.25
CA ALA A 186 -21.76 -8.16 17.38
C ALA A 186 -21.06 -7.13 18.27
N GLU A 187 -20.48 -7.56 19.39
CA GLU A 187 -19.70 -6.69 20.28
C GLU A 187 -18.43 -6.16 19.57
N ALA A 188 -17.72 -7.02 18.82
CA ALA A 188 -16.58 -6.61 18.01
C ALA A 188 -16.97 -5.59 16.93
N LEU A 189 -18.09 -5.82 16.23
CA LEU A 189 -18.60 -4.88 15.22
C LEU A 189 -18.91 -3.50 15.84
N VAL A 190 -19.59 -3.47 16.99
CA VAL A 190 -19.95 -2.22 17.68
C VAL A 190 -18.72 -1.52 18.21
N ALA A 191 -17.76 -2.23 18.81
CA ALA A 191 -16.51 -1.64 19.28
C ALA A 191 -15.76 -0.96 18.12
N ARG A 192 -15.63 -1.64 16.97
CA ARG A 192 -15.04 -1.06 15.76
C ARG A 192 -15.82 0.16 15.28
N PHE A 193 -17.14 0.08 15.20
CA PHE A 193 -18.00 1.18 14.77
C PHE A 193 -17.87 2.42 15.67
N VAL A 194 -17.87 2.25 16.98
CA VAL A 194 -17.69 3.34 17.96
C VAL A 194 -16.32 3.97 17.84
N ASN A 195 -15.28 3.14 17.75
CA ASN A 195 -13.90 3.60 17.60
C ASN A 195 -13.75 4.43 16.31
N ASN A 196 -14.24 3.92 15.18
CA ASN A 196 -14.13 4.57 13.88
C ASN A 196 -14.92 5.88 13.76
N ALA A 197 -15.96 6.07 14.58
CA ALA A 197 -16.73 7.31 14.64
C ALA A 197 -16.01 8.47 15.35
N GLN A 198 -14.89 8.22 16.04
CA GLN A 198 -14.18 9.25 16.79
C GLN A 198 -13.32 10.14 15.87
N LEU A 199 -13.37 11.46 16.06
CA LEU A 199 -12.50 12.40 15.34
C LEU A 199 -11.00 12.05 15.50
N LYS A 200 -10.60 11.54 16.67
CA LYS A 200 -9.24 11.05 16.90
C LYS A 200 -8.81 10.04 15.83
N ARG A 201 -9.70 9.16 15.36
CA ARG A 201 -9.35 8.16 14.34
C ARG A 201 -9.11 8.74 12.96
N ILE A 202 -9.87 9.77 12.59
CA ILE A 202 -9.61 10.53 11.36
C ILE A 202 -8.22 11.17 11.43
N ILE A 203 -7.89 11.76 12.59
CA ILE A 203 -6.57 12.38 12.84
C ILE A 203 -5.45 11.33 12.80
N ASP A 204 -5.61 10.20 13.50
CA ASP A 204 -4.63 9.11 13.52
C ASP A 204 -4.37 8.60 12.08
N ASN A 205 -5.43 8.34 11.30
CA ASN A 205 -5.31 7.84 9.94
C ASN A 205 -4.58 8.82 9.00
N LEU A 206 -4.93 10.11 9.06
CA LEU A 206 -4.27 11.13 8.25
C LEU A 206 -2.82 11.38 8.68
N THR A 207 -2.52 11.26 9.98
CA THR A 207 -1.15 11.38 10.50
C THR A 207 -0.29 10.25 9.96
N ALA A 208 -0.77 9.01 10.06
CA ALA A 208 -0.09 7.85 9.49
C ALA A 208 0.10 7.97 7.96
N ALA A 209 -0.89 8.50 7.22
CA ALA A 209 -0.72 8.74 5.79
C ALA A 209 0.39 9.75 5.46
N PHE A 210 0.55 10.79 6.28
CA PHE A 210 1.66 11.74 6.12
C PHE A 210 3.01 11.17 6.54
N GLU A 211 3.04 10.35 7.60
CA GLU A 211 4.23 9.63 8.02
C GLU A 211 4.66 8.63 6.93
N LEU A 212 3.72 7.91 6.30
CA LEU A 212 3.99 7.08 5.13
C LEU A 212 4.58 7.88 3.97
N ASP A 213 4.07 9.08 3.68
CA ASP A 213 4.66 9.91 2.62
C ASP A 213 6.08 10.38 2.95
N GLU A 214 6.33 10.71 4.22
CA GLU A 214 7.62 11.16 4.70
C GLU A 214 8.64 10.03 4.63
N PHE A 215 8.23 8.85 5.11
CA PHE A 215 8.95 7.59 4.95
C PHE A 215 9.26 7.31 3.48
N LEU A 216 8.28 7.36 2.58
CA LEU A 216 8.52 7.11 1.15
C LEU A 216 9.44 8.16 0.51
N ARG A 217 9.33 9.43 0.92
CA ARG A 217 10.15 10.53 0.38
C ARG A 217 11.61 10.44 0.81
N SER A 218 11.89 9.88 1.99
CA SER A 218 13.27 9.65 2.43
C SER A 218 14.01 8.61 1.58
N SER A 219 13.30 7.89 0.69
CA SER A 219 13.83 6.82 -0.15
C SER A 219 14.57 5.76 0.67
N PRO A 220 13.87 5.11 1.62
CA PRO A 220 14.48 4.28 2.63
C PRO A 220 15.04 3.01 1.99
N GLU A 221 16.22 2.61 2.43
CA GLU A 221 16.83 1.36 2.02
C GLU A 221 16.28 0.21 2.87
N ILE A 222 15.13 -0.35 2.47
CA ILE A 222 14.47 -1.45 3.22
C ILE A 222 15.18 -2.79 3.03
N MET A 223 15.99 -2.92 1.97
CA MET A 223 16.87 -4.06 1.73
C MET A 223 18.28 -3.55 1.43
N PRO A 224 19.11 -3.24 2.44
CA PRO A 224 20.53 -2.98 2.25
C PRO A 224 21.21 -4.21 1.67
N LEU A 225 21.84 -4.03 0.51
CA LEU A 225 22.53 -5.11 -0.19
C LEU A 225 24.04 -4.89 -0.08
N GLU A 226 24.73 -5.90 0.43
CA GLU A 226 26.19 -5.95 0.46
C GLU A 226 26.69 -6.89 -0.63
N PHE A 227 27.62 -6.41 -1.44
CA PHE A 227 28.20 -7.15 -2.56
C PHE A 227 29.68 -7.42 -2.30
N SER A 228 30.11 -8.66 -2.53
CA SER A 228 31.53 -9.03 -2.46
C SER A 228 32.15 -8.98 -3.87
N PRO A 229 33.20 -8.19 -4.11
CA PRO A 229 33.82 -8.13 -5.42
C PRO A 229 34.56 -9.44 -5.74
N PRO A 230 34.25 -10.12 -6.85
CA PRO A 230 35.13 -11.16 -7.37
C PRO A 230 36.44 -10.53 -7.88
N GLY A 231 37.50 -11.32 -8.02
CA GLY A 231 38.71 -10.88 -8.71
C GLY A 231 38.40 -10.49 -10.17
N ASN A 232 39.08 -9.47 -10.69
CA ASN A 232 38.74 -8.84 -11.98
C ASN A 232 38.70 -9.84 -13.14
N ALA A 233 39.64 -10.79 -13.21
CA ALA A 233 39.63 -11.84 -14.23
C ALA A 233 38.36 -12.71 -14.17
N LYS A 234 37.92 -13.08 -12.96
CA LYS A 234 36.73 -13.88 -12.77
C LYS A 234 35.47 -13.10 -13.14
N LEU A 235 35.40 -11.82 -12.76
CA LEU A 235 34.33 -10.92 -13.16
C LEU A 235 34.20 -10.83 -14.68
N CYS A 236 35.32 -10.55 -15.37
CA CYS A 236 35.37 -10.41 -16.82
C CYS A 236 34.90 -11.69 -17.53
N LYS A 237 35.40 -12.84 -17.08
CA LYS A 237 35.05 -14.15 -17.63
C LYS A 237 33.57 -14.51 -17.48
N ASP A 238 33.01 -14.28 -16.29
CA ASP A 238 31.60 -14.64 -16.07
C ASP A 238 30.67 -13.70 -16.85
N ILE A 239 30.99 -12.41 -16.98
CA ILE A 239 30.19 -11.46 -17.78
C ILE A 239 30.28 -11.76 -19.27
N ALA A 240 31.49 -11.96 -19.81
CA ALA A 240 31.66 -12.32 -21.22
C ALA A 240 31.00 -13.67 -21.54
N GLY A 241 31.10 -14.64 -20.61
CA GLY A 241 30.43 -15.94 -20.74
C GLY A 241 28.91 -15.86 -20.73
N ILE A 242 28.32 -14.91 -19.98
CA ILE A 242 26.87 -14.62 -20.04
C ILE A 242 26.51 -13.97 -21.38
N SER A 243 27.31 -13.04 -21.88
CA SER A 243 27.04 -12.34 -23.15
C SER A 243 27.15 -13.25 -24.38
N ALA A 244 28.11 -14.18 -24.41
CA ALA A 244 28.38 -15.06 -25.54
C ALA A 244 27.33 -16.16 -25.82
N GLU A 245 26.16 -16.11 -25.16
CA GLU A 245 25.01 -17.04 -25.29
C GLU A 245 25.29 -18.54 -25.03
N LYS A 246 26.52 -18.90 -24.62
CA LYS A 246 26.92 -20.28 -24.36
C LYS A 246 27.07 -20.52 -22.86
N ASN A 247 26.30 -21.45 -22.31
CA ASN A 247 26.32 -21.79 -20.88
C ASN A 247 26.02 -20.58 -19.96
N GLN A 248 25.17 -19.63 -20.39
CA GLN A 248 24.87 -18.40 -19.66
C GLN A 248 24.47 -18.65 -18.20
N MET A 249 23.62 -19.66 -17.96
CA MET A 249 23.20 -20.03 -16.60
C MET A 249 24.34 -20.53 -15.72
N HIS A 250 25.36 -21.19 -16.29
CA HIS A 250 26.53 -21.63 -15.53
C HIS A 250 27.37 -20.42 -15.08
N HIS A 251 27.59 -19.47 -15.98
CA HIS A 251 28.31 -18.24 -15.68
C HIS A 251 27.53 -17.33 -14.72
N LEU A 252 26.20 -17.22 -14.86
CA LEU A 252 25.35 -16.51 -13.91
C LEU A 252 25.39 -17.14 -12.52
N ALA A 253 25.30 -18.48 -12.43
CA ALA A 253 25.38 -19.19 -11.16
C ALA A 253 26.74 -18.97 -10.47
N SER A 254 27.83 -19.02 -11.25
CA SER A 254 29.17 -18.69 -10.78
C SER A 254 29.25 -17.24 -10.28
N LEU A 255 28.74 -16.28 -11.05
CA LEU A 255 28.74 -14.88 -10.68
C LEU A 255 27.97 -14.67 -9.37
N LYS A 256 26.74 -15.19 -9.26
CA LYS A 256 25.95 -15.15 -8.02
C LYS A 256 26.72 -15.70 -6.81
N SER A 257 27.38 -16.85 -6.94
CA SER A 257 28.14 -17.47 -5.83
C SER A 257 29.36 -16.68 -5.38
N ASN A 258 29.89 -15.79 -6.22
CA ASN A 258 31.03 -14.94 -5.86
C ASN A 258 30.57 -13.57 -5.35
N VAL A 259 29.44 -13.08 -5.87
CA VAL A 259 28.87 -11.78 -5.52
C VAL A 259 28.18 -11.81 -4.15
N PHE A 260 27.50 -12.93 -3.84
CA PHE A 260 26.70 -13.09 -2.63
C PHE A 260 27.24 -14.19 -1.73
N PHE A 261 27.18 -13.95 -0.42
CA PHE A 261 27.47 -14.97 0.59
C PHE A 261 26.33 -16.00 0.72
N GLU A 262 25.09 -15.56 0.52
CA GLU A 262 23.88 -16.38 0.64
C GLU A 262 22.89 -16.06 -0.48
N ASN A 263 22.13 -17.06 -0.93
CA ASN A 263 21.20 -16.93 -2.05
C ASN A 263 19.76 -16.58 -1.63
N ASP A 264 19.44 -16.73 -0.34
CA ASP A 264 18.18 -16.25 0.22
C ASP A 264 18.34 -14.80 0.63
N PHE A 265 17.64 -13.86 0.00
CA PHE A 265 17.74 -12.43 0.30
C PHE A 265 16.80 -11.98 1.43
N SER A 266 16.10 -12.90 2.09
CA SER A 266 15.23 -12.57 3.23
C SER A 266 16.01 -11.97 4.41
N TRP A 267 17.29 -12.34 4.60
CA TRP A 267 18.15 -11.78 5.65
C TRP A 267 18.54 -10.32 5.41
N CYS A 268 18.45 -9.82 4.17
CA CYS A 268 18.82 -8.44 3.84
C CYS A 268 17.75 -7.42 4.26
N LYS A 269 16.60 -7.83 4.80
CA LYS A 269 15.56 -6.90 5.25
C LYS A 269 16.08 -6.10 6.43
N ASP A 270 16.04 -4.78 6.34
CA ASP A 270 16.42 -3.90 7.46
C ASP A 270 15.32 -3.93 8.51
N GLU A 271 15.56 -4.64 9.62
CA GLU A 271 14.61 -4.78 10.73
C GLU A 271 14.17 -3.43 11.32
N THR A 272 15.06 -2.43 11.33
CA THR A 272 14.74 -1.11 11.89
C THR A 272 13.76 -0.36 11.00
N VAL A 273 14.04 -0.35 9.69
CA VAL A 273 13.19 0.30 8.69
C VAL A 273 11.85 -0.43 8.56
N VAL A 274 11.84 -1.76 8.64
CA VAL A 274 10.62 -2.57 8.67
C VAL A 274 9.79 -2.29 9.92
N ALA A 275 10.42 -2.19 11.10
CA ALA A 275 9.75 -1.88 12.35
C ALA A 275 9.13 -0.47 12.32
N GLU A 276 9.82 0.53 11.76
CA GLU A 276 9.29 1.87 11.55
C GLU A 276 8.03 1.84 10.67
N LEU A 277 8.07 1.14 9.53
CA LEU A 277 6.92 1.04 8.64
C LEU A 277 5.74 0.31 9.29
N LEU A 278 6.00 -0.74 10.06
CA LEU A 278 4.99 -1.45 10.87
C LEU A 278 4.36 -0.51 11.92
N GLU A 279 5.17 0.31 12.60
CA GLU A 279 4.67 1.27 13.58
C GLU A 279 3.69 2.27 12.93
N ILE A 280 4.07 2.84 11.80
CA ILE A 280 3.22 3.80 11.05
C ILE A 280 1.88 3.15 10.67
N ILE A 281 1.89 1.95 10.09
CA ILE A 281 0.64 1.31 9.63
C ILE A 281 -0.19 0.74 10.78
N SER A 282 0.42 0.42 11.93
CA SER A 282 -0.30 -0.05 13.12
C SER A 282 -1.24 1.02 13.71
N ALA A 283 -0.93 2.31 13.50
CA ALA A 283 -1.75 3.43 13.92
C ALA A 283 -3.07 3.55 13.12
N LEU A 284 -3.13 2.95 11.93
CA LEU A 284 -4.31 2.97 11.07
C LEU A 284 -5.45 2.13 11.65
N THR A 285 -6.68 2.60 11.47
CA THR A 285 -7.87 1.79 11.78
C THR A 285 -8.00 0.57 10.88
N ASP A 286 -8.57 -0.51 11.42
CA ASP A 286 -8.92 -1.68 10.61
C ASP A 286 -9.96 -1.33 9.54
N GLY A 287 -9.80 -1.90 8.34
CA GLY A 287 -10.73 -1.73 7.23
C GLY A 287 -10.11 -1.15 5.96
N PHE A 288 -8.85 -0.71 5.98
CA PHE A 288 -8.08 -0.46 4.77
C PHE A 288 -7.53 -1.79 4.25
N GLN A 289 -7.88 -2.18 3.03
CA GLN A 289 -7.38 -3.42 2.45
C GLN A 289 -5.86 -3.36 2.27
N GLY A 290 -5.33 -2.20 1.89
CA GLY A 290 -3.89 -2.00 1.73
C GLY A 290 -3.10 -2.18 3.03
N LYS A 291 -3.70 -1.89 4.20
CA LYS A 291 -3.06 -2.09 5.52
C LYS A 291 -2.75 -3.57 5.74
N SER A 292 -3.75 -4.43 5.68
CA SER A 292 -3.57 -5.87 5.96
C SER A 292 -2.67 -6.58 4.94
N VAL A 293 -2.69 -6.14 3.68
CA VAL A 293 -1.77 -6.65 2.66
C VAL A 293 -0.32 -6.26 3.01
N LEU A 294 -0.10 -4.99 3.37
CA LEU A 294 1.23 -4.50 3.73
C LEU A 294 1.76 -5.15 5.02
N GLU A 295 0.94 -5.24 6.07
CA GLU A 295 1.29 -5.94 7.31
C GLU A 295 1.75 -7.38 7.02
N LYS A 296 0.97 -8.12 6.23
CA LYS A 296 1.33 -9.49 5.85
C LYS A 296 2.64 -9.57 5.06
N MET A 297 2.94 -8.60 4.20
CA MET A 297 4.20 -8.57 3.44
C MET A 297 5.40 -8.27 4.34
N LEU A 298 5.23 -7.44 5.36
CA LEU A 298 6.28 -7.08 6.31
C LEU A 298 6.58 -8.21 7.30
N GLU A 299 5.56 -8.98 7.67
CA GLU A 299 5.66 -10.16 8.53
C GLU A 299 6.02 -11.46 7.76
N ASP A 300 6.19 -11.38 6.42
CA ASP A 300 6.45 -12.55 5.59
C ASP A 300 7.93 -12.96 5.67
N ASP A 301 8.22 -14.08 6.31
CA ASP A 301 9.55 -14.69 6.40
C ASP A 301 9.85 -15.68 5.27
N THR A 302 9.06 -15.67 4.19
CA THR A 302 9.32 -16.54 3.03
C THR A 302 10.69 -16.21 2.42
N PRO A 303 11.52 -17.24 2.13
CA PRO A 303 12.79 -17.07 1.44
C PRO A 303 12.67 -16.34 0.09
N LEU A 304 13.63 -15.47 -0.20
CA LEU A 304 13.66 -14.66 -1.41
C LEU A 304 14.80 -15.11 -2.32
N TYR A 305 14.50 -15.79 -3.41
CA TYR A 305 15.51 -16.31 -4.34
C TYR A 305 15.44 -15.62 -5.71
N LEU A 306 16.60 -15.33 -6.29
CA LEU A 306 16.71 -15.04 -7.72
C LEU A 306 16.63 -16.35 -8.50
N CYS A 307 15.52 -16.58 -9.20
CA CYS A 307 15.30 -17.72 -10.07
C CYS A 307 14.45 -17.36 -11.30
N ASP A 308 14.42 -18.28 -12.27
CA ASP A 308 13.55 -18.28 -13.45
C ASP A 308 13.56 -16.94 -14.21
N GLU A 309 12.46 -16.19 -14.15
CA GLU A 309 12.29 -14.92 -14.87
C GLU A 309 13.28 -13.84 -14.42
N ASN A 310 13.64 -13.79 -13.13
CA ASN A 310 14.64 -12.85 -12.63
C ASN A 310 16.02 -13.15 -13.23
N ASP A 311 16.34 -14.43 -13.41
CA ASP A 311 17.63 -14.87 -13.95
C ASP A 311 17.75 -14.49 -15.42
N GLN A 312 16.65 -14.63 -16.17
CA GLN A 312 16.63 -14.19 -17.55
C GLN A 312 16.81 -12.66 -17.66
N ARG A 313 16.11 -11.87 -16.84
CA ARG A 313 16.27 -10.41 -16.81
C ARG A 313 17.69 -9.99 -16.41
N LEU A 314 18.31 -10.70 -15.48
CA LEU A 314 19.71 -10.49 -15.11
C LEU A 314 20.65 -10.81 -16.29
N ILE A 315 20.44 -11.92 -17.00
CA ILE A 315 21.23 -12.27 -18.19
C ILE A 315 21.13 -11.18 -19.24
N ASP A 316 19.92 -10.70 -19.55
CA ASP A 316 19.70 -9.66 -20.54
C ASP A 316 20.38 -8.33 -20.13
N SER A 317 20.27 -7.98 -18.84
CA SER A 317 20.91 -6.78 -18.27
C SER A 317 22.43 -6.88 -18.29
N ILE A 318 22.99 -8.02 -17.89
CA ILE A 318 24.44 -8.28 -17.87
C ILE A 318 24.99 -8.31 -19.30
N SER A 319 24.26 -8.88 -20.26
CA SER A 319 24.67 -8.87 -21.67
C SER A 319 24.72 -7.43 -22.22
N THR A 320 23.75 -6.59 -21.85
CA THR A 320 23.76 -5.17 -22.20
C THR A 320 24.93 -4.42 -21.56
N ILE A 321 25.27 -4.75 -20.30
CA ILE A 321 26.44 -4.21 -19.61
C ILE A 321 27.73 -4.66 -20.33
N ALA A 322 27.83 -5.93 -20.72
CA ALA A 322 28.98 -6.46 -21.45
C ALA A 322 29.21 -5.68 -22.75
N SER A 323 28.17 -5.47 -23.58
CA SER A 323 28.27 -4.68 -24.81
C SER A 323 28.70 -3.23 -24.54
N ARG A 324 28.19 -2.59 -23.48
CA ARG A 324 28.55 -1.21 -23.13
C ARG A 324 30.02 -1.07 -22.72
N HIS A 325 30.58 -2.11 -22.11
CA HIS A 325 31.97 -2.17 -21.67
C HIS A 325 32.89 -2.85 -22.69
N ASP A 326 32.41 -3.16 -23.89
CA ASP A 326 33.16 -3.89 -24.92
C ASP A 326 33.70 -5.26 -24.44
N LEU A 327 32.98 -5.93 -23.55
CA LEU A 327 33.37 -7.19 -22.88
C LEU A 327 32.63 -8.41 -23.47
N GLU A 328 32.45 -8.43 -24.78
CA GLU A 328 31.85 -9.58 -25.49
C GLU A 328 32.92 -10.61 -25.89
N ASP A 329 34.15 -10.13 -26.15
CA ASP A 329 35.34 -10.94 -26.42
C ASP A 329 36.47 -10.55 -25.46
N LEU A 330 37.01 -11.53 -24.74
CA LEU A 330 38.00 -11.29 -23.68
C LEU A 330 39.36 -10.84 -24.22
N ASP A 331 39.75 -11.31 -25.40
CA ASP A 331 41.04 -10.95 -26.02
C ASP A 331 40.94 -9.53 -26.61
N GLU A 332 39.83 -9.18 -27.27
CA GLU A 332 39.57 -7.82 -27.75
C GLU A 332 39.47 -6.82 -26.58
N TYR A 333 38.79 -7.20 -25.48
CA TYR A 333 38.66 -6.38 -24.29
C TYR A 333 40.03 -6.04 -23.67
N VAL A 334 40.92 -7.03 -23.55
CA VAL A 334 42.28 -6.82 -23.04
C VAL A 334 43.10 -5.93 -23.98
N GLU A 335 43.01 -6.14 -25.30
CA GLU A 335 43.74 -5.33 -26.28
C GLU A 335 43.31 -3.85 -26.24
N LYS A 336 42.00 -3.58 -26.08
CA LYS A 336 41.48 -2.21 -25.93
C LYS A 336 41.99 -1.51 -24.66
N HIS A 337 42.21 -2.25 -23.58
CA HIS A 337 42.71 -1.73 -22.30
C HIS A 337 44.25 -1.77 -22.18
N ARG A 338 44.96 -2.25 -23.20
CA ARG A 338 46.41 -2.48 -23.13
C ARG A 338 47.20 -1.25 -22.70
N ASP A 339 46.90 -0.09 -23.27
CA ASP A 339 47.60 1.15 -22.91
C ASP A 339 47.36 1.52 -21.44
N SER A 340 46.14 1.35 -20.94
CA SER A 340 45.80 1.59 -19.53
C SER A 340 46.53 0.62 -18.60
N ILE A 341 46.60 -0.66 -18.96
CA ILE A 341 47.36 -1.67 -18.20
C ILE A 341 48.84 -1.26 -18.13
N LEU A 342 49.43 -0.87 -19.26
CA LEU A 342 50.82 -0.45 -19.34
C LEU A 342 51.10 0.77 -18.46
N TYR A 343 50.27 1.80 -18.55
CA TYR A 343 50.41 2.98 -17.71
C TYR A 343 50.29 2.64 -16.21
N SER A 344 49.33 1.80 -15.83
CA SER A 344 49.17 1.36 -14.44
C SER A 344 50.41 0.62 -13.91
N VAL A 345 50.96 -0.30 -14.70
CA VAL A 345 52.17 -1.05 -14.32
C VAL A 345 53.40 -0.15 -14.25
N ILE A 346 53.54 0.82 -15.15
CA ILE A 346 54.66 1.78 -15.13
C ILE A 346 54.57 2.73 -13.93
N GLU A 347 53.37 3.19 -13.58
CA GLU A 347 53.15 4.09 -12.44
C GLU A 347 53.35 3.41 -11.08
N SER A 348 53.05 2.10 -10.98
CA SER A 348 53.22 1.32 -9.75
C SER A 348 53.69 -0.11 -10.06
N PRO A 349 54.97 -0.31 -10.40
CA PRO A 349 55.48 -1.61 -10.81
C PRO A 349 55.57 -2.60 -9.65
N ASP A 350 54.96 -3.78 -9.81
CA ASP A 350 55.19 -4.93 -8.95
C ASP A 350 56.26 -5.83 -9.55
N TYR A 351 57.51 -5.62 -9.12
CA TYR A 351 58.67 -6.36 -9.62
C TYR A 351 58.68 -7.86 -9.28
N SER A 352 57.74 -8.35 -8.46
CA SER A 352 57.60 -9.77 -8.20
C SER A 352 56.83 -10.53 -9.30
N GLU A 353 56.14 -9.79 -10.17
CA GLU A 353 55.28 -10.35 -11.21
C GLU A 353 56.06 -10.84 -12.45
N ALA A 354 55.57 -11.92 -13.06
CA ALA A 354 56.25 -12.59 -14.17
C ALA A 354 56.42 -11.71 -15.42
N TYR A 355 55.51 -10.76 -15.63
CA TYR A 355 55.55 -9.81 -16.74
C TYR A 355 56.60 -8.71 -16.55
N MET A 356 57.10 -8.48 -15.33
CA MET A 356 58.12 -7.47 -15.01
C MET A 356 59.55 -7.96 -15.19
N PHE A 357 59.79 -9.27 -15.05
CA PHE A 357 61.12 -9.86 -15.19
C PHE A 357 61.69 -9.51 -16.57
N GLY A 358 62.88 -8.90 -16.67
CA GLY A 358 63.49 -8.53 -17.97
C GLY A 358 62.77 -7.42 -18.76
N ALA A 359 61.71 -6.80 -18.21
CA ALA A 359 61.14 -5.54 -18.68
C ALA A 359 61.69 -4.33 -17.91
N ILE A 360 62.88 -4.49 -17.33
CA ILE A 360 63.59 -3.49 -16.55
C ILE A 360 64.90 -3.21 -17.29
N ASP A 361 65.20 -1.94 -17.53
CA ASP A 361 66.47 -1.54 -18.11
C ASP A 361 67.62 -1.68 -17.09
N ASN A 362 68.86 -1.46 -17.55
CA ASN A 362 70.04 -1.57 -16.69
C ASN A 362 70.07 -0.53 -15.55
N ASP A 363 69.22 0.50 -15.63
CA ASP A 363 69.13 1.59 -14.66
C ASP A 363 67.96 1.37 -13.67
N GLY A 364 67.21 0.27 -13.80
CA GLY A 364 66.11 -0.09 -12.92
C GLY A 364 64.75 0.52 -13.30
N ASN A 365 64.64 1.16 -14.47
CA ASN A 365 63.37 1.71 -14.97
C ASN A 365 62.62 0.67 -15.79
N VAL A 366 61.29 0.80 -15.85
CA VAL A 366 60.45 -0.06 -16.69
C VAL A 366 60.65 0.29 -18.16
N ASP A 367 61.08 -0.69 -18.96
CA ASP A 367 61.13 -0.57 -20.42
C ASP A 367 59.74 -0.81 -21.00
N GLU A 368 59.04 0.27 -21.35
CA GLU A 368 57.69 0.25 -21.93
C GLU A 368 57.61 -0.62 -23.20
N THR A 369 58.66 -0.64 -24.02
CA THR A 369 58.67 -1.41 -25.28
C THR A 369 58.71 -2.90 -24.99
N MET A 370 59.55 -3.31 -24.04
CA MET A 370 59.63 -4.71 -23.59
C MET A 370 58.37 -5.16 -22.85
N LEU A 371 57.80 -4.29 -22.01
CA LEU A 371 56.54 -4.56 -21.33
C LEU A 371 55.37 -4.72 -22.33
N ARG A 372 55.28 -3.85 -23.35
CA ARG A 372 54.34 -3.97 -24.47
C ARG A 372 54.47 -5.31 -25.19
N GLN A 373 55.70 -5.75 -25.46
CA GLN A 373 55.97 -7.00 -26.16
C GLN A 373 55.53 -8.22 -25.32
N ARG A 374 55.80 -8.20 -24.01
CA ARG A 374 55.41 -9.28 -23.07
C ARG A 374 53.90 -9.39 -22.86
N LEU A 375 53.20 -8.26 -22.81
CA LEU A 375 51.74 -8.27 -22.73
C LEU A 375 51.07 -8.71 -24.04
N SER A 376 51.77 -8.62 -25.18
CA SER A 376 51.18 -8.90 -26.51
C SER A 376 51.55 -10.27 -27.10
N SER A 377 52.61 -10.92 -26.63
CA SER A 377 53.11 -12.15 -27.28
C SER A 377 53.89 -13.06 -26.32
N THR A 378 53.98 -14.35 -26.64
CA THR A 378 54.93 -15.26 -25.99
C THR A 378 56.35 -14.81 -26.29
N VAL A 379 57.14 -14.60 -25.24
CA VAL A 379 58.55 -14.21 -25.37
C VAL A 379 59.42 -15.41 -24.97
N ILE A 380 60.41 -15.73 -25.80
CA ILE A 380 61.43 -16.73 -25.48
C ILE A 380 62.53 -16.02 -24.71
N GLU A 381 62.62 -16.34 -23.42
CA GLU A 381 63.74 -15.91 -22.57
C GLU A 381 64.86 -16.92 -22.64
N TRP A 382 66.10 -16.46 -22.57
CA TRP A 382 67.26 -17.32 -22.58
C TRP A 382 68.01 -17.17 -21.26
N GLU A 383 68.10 -18.25 -20.50
CA GLU A 383 68.85 -18.31 -19.24
C GLU A 383 70.06 -19.25 -19.40
N TRP A 384 71.18 -18.91 -18.76
CA TRP A 384 72.34 -19.80 -18.72
C TRP A 384 72.06 -20.91 -17.70
N GLY A 385 71.96 -22.15 -18.19
CA GLY A 385 71.79 -23.34 -17.36
C GLY A 385 73.05 -23.66 -16.54
N ALA A 386 72.92 -24.59 -15.60
CA ALA A 386 74.00 -25.01 -14.69
C ALA A 386 75.24 -25.58 -15.41
N ASP A 387 75.11 -25.97 -16.68
CA ASP A 387 76.15 -26.57 -17.52
C ASP A 387 76.72 -25.60 -18.58
N ASP A 388 76.53 -24.28 -18.43
CA ASP A 388 76.99 -23.25 -19.39
C ASP A 388 76.28 -23.34 -20.77
N GLU A 389 75.09 -23.95 -20.82
CA GLU A 389 74.22 -24.00 -22.01
C GLU A 389 73.09 -22.96 -21.92
N LEU A 390 72.81 -22.27 -23.04
CA LEU A 390 71.66 -21.36 -23.15
C LEU A 390 70.35 -22.17 -23.22
N VAL A 391 69.48 -22.06 -22.22
CA VAL A 391 68.17 -22.69 -22.20
C VAL A 391 67.10 -21.64 -22.46
N GLY A 392 66.27 -21.91 -23.48
CA GLY A 392 65.12 -21.08 -23.82
C GLY A 392 63.90 -21.44 -22.97
N HIS A 393 63.31 -20.48 -22.29
CA HIS A 393 62.04 -20.60 -21.58
C HIS A 393 60.98 -19.73 -22.25
N GLU A 394 59.92 -20.35 -22.75
CA GLU A 394 58.74 -19.61 -23.21
C GLU A 394 58.00 -19.05 -21.99
N ARG A 395 57.92 -17.72 -21.88
CA ARG A 395 57.07 -17.05 -20.91
C ARG A 395 55.91 -16.37 -21.63
N TYR A 396 54.71 -16.64 -21.14
CA TYR A 396 53.46 -16.08 -21.64
C TYR A 396 52.65 -15.57 -20.46
N VAL A 397 52.26 -14.29 -20.51
CA VAL A 397 51.35 -13.71 -19.52
C VAL A 397 49.95 -14.24 -19.84
N ALA A 398 49.35 -14.96 -18.90
CA ALA A 398 48.05 -15.57 -19.13
C ALA A 398 46.96 -14.51 -19.30
N LEU A 399 45.90 -14.82 -20.04
CA LEU A 399 44.78 -13.88 -20.24
C LEU A 399 44.20 -13.39 -18.91
N ASP A 400 44.06 -14.29 -17.94
CA ASP A 400 43.60 -14.00 -16.57
C ASP A 400 44.50 -12.98 -15.86
N GLU A 401 45.81 -13.10 -16.01
CA GLU A 401 46.77 -12.17 -15.40
C GLU A 401 46.60 -10.77 -16.01
N LYS A 402 46.41 -10.67 -17.33
CA LYS A 402 46.14 -9.39 -18.01
C LYS A 402 44.81 -8.79 -17.57
N GLN A 403 43.76 -9.61 -17.40
CA GLN A 403 42.46 -9.15 -16.93
C GLN A 403 42.49 -8.63 -15.48
N ASN A 404 43.33 -9.22 -14.63
CA ASN A 404 43.53 -8.76 -13.25
C ASN A 404 44.14 -7.34 -13.16
N LEU A 405 44.80 -6.88 -14.22
CA LEU A 405 45.40 -5.54 -14.31
C LEU A 405 44.44 -4.47 -14.84
N ILE A 406 43.24 -4.85 -15.30
CA ILE A 406 42.24 -3.90 -15.80
C ILE A 406 41.45 -3.33 -14.62
N ASP A 407 41.26 -2.01 -14.58
CA ASP A 407 40.36 -1.36 -13.62
C ASP A 407 38.90 -1.70 -13.96
N THR A 408 38.29 -2.58 -13.17
CA THR A 408 36.90 -3.01 -13.33
C THR A 408 35.94 -2.29 -12.40
N THR A 409 36.31 -1.16 -11.78
CA THR A 409 35.47 -0.46 -10.79
C THR A 409 34.11 -0.10 -11.37
N LYS A 410 34.08 0.53 -12.55
CA LYS A 410 32.82 0.94 -13.20
C LYS A 410 31.97 -0.26 -13.63
N LEU A 411 32.61 -1.32 -14.15
CA LEU A 411 31.95 -2.57 -14.50
C LEU A 411 31.29 -3.19 -13.28
N TRP A 412 32.00 -3.23 -12.15
CA TRP A 412 31.51 -3.77 -10.90
C TRP A 412 30.31 -2.99 -10.35
N GLU A 413 30.37 -1.64 -10.35
CA GLU A 413 29.23 -0.80 -9.97
C GLU A 413 27.97 -1.10 -10.79
N ASP A 414 28.13 -1.27 -12.10
CA ASP A 414 27.01 -1.52 -13.00
C ASP A 414 26.40 -2.92 -12.78
N ILE A 415 27.24 -3.91 -12.46
CA ILE A 415 26.78 -5.27 -12.11
C ILE A 415 26.05 -5.26 -10.77
N CYS A 416 26.61 -4.59 -9.75
CA CYS A 416 25.94 -4.40 -8.47
C CYS A 416 24.59 -3.70 -8.63
N ALA A 417 24.50 -2.69 -9.52
CA ALA A 417 23.24 -2.01 -9.83
C ALA A 417 22.22 -2.97 -10.47
N ALA A 418 22.63 -3.78 -11.45
CA ALA A 418 21.74 -4.77 -12.08
C ALA A 418 21.19 -5.79 -11.08
N PHE A 419 22.06 -6.35 -10.24
CA PHE A 419 21.64 -7.23 -9.16
C PHE A 419 20.73 -6.53 -8.15
N SER A 420 21.07 -5.31 -7.74
CA SER A 420 20.27 -4.53 -6.80
C SER A 420 18.85 -4.32 -7.30
N THR A 421 18.70 -4.00 -8.59
CA THR A 421 17.39 -3.83 -9.22
C THR A 421 16.57 -5.09 -9.10
N GLU A 422 17.09 -6.25 -9.53
CA GLU A 422 16.31 -7.48 -9.56
C GLU A 422 16.03 -8.01 -8.14
N ILE A 423 16.98 -7.93 -7.20
CA ILE A 423 16.75 -8.34 -5.81
C ILE A 423 15.66 -7.47 -5.16
N LYS A 424 15.70 -6.14 -5.37
CA LYS A 424 14.69 -5.23 -4.81
C LYS A 424 13.29 -5.50 -5.41
N THR A 425 13.18 -6.07 -6.62
CA THR A 425 11.86 -6.47 -7.18
C THR A 425 11.23 -7.67 -6.48
N LEU A 426 12.02 -8.53 -5.82
CA LEU A 426 11.51 -9.70 -5.11
C LEU A 426 10.53 -9.29 -3.99
N TRP A 427 10.82 -8.18 -3.31
CA TRP A 427 10.04 -7.76 -2.14
C TRP A 427 10.01 -6.24 -1.92
N ALA A 428 11.16 -5.56 -1.84
CA ALA A 428 11.23 -4.14 -1.45
C ALA A 428 10.37 -3.21 -2.33
N ASN A 429 10.43 -3.36 -3.65
CA ASN A 429 9.65 -2.52 -4.57
C ASN A 429 8.15 -2.71 -4.36
N ARG A 430 7.70 -3.95 -4.13
CA ARG A 430 6.29 -4.27 -3.89
C ARG A 430 5.81 -3.71 -2.56
N VAL A 431 6.64 -3.76 -1.52
CA VAL A 431 6.36 -3.15 -0.21
C VAL A 431 6.20 -1.63 -0.35
N LEU A 432 7.14 -0.97 -1.03
CA LEU A 432 7.10 0.48 -1.25
C LEU A 432 5.89 0.91 -2.10
N GLU A 433 5.57 0.16 -3.16
CA GLU A 433 4.39 0.40 -3.98
C GLU A 433 3.09 0.24 -3.18
N GLN A 434 3.02 -0.79 -2.33
CA GLN A 434 1.86 -1.02 -1.47
C GLN A 434 1.71 0.05 -0.39
N ALA A 435 2.81 0.52 0.20
CA ALA A 435 2.82 1.65 1.13
C ALA A 435 2.36 2.96 0.45
N HIS A 436 2.81 3.21 -0.77
CA HIS A 436 2.35 4.36 -1.57
C HIS A 436 0.86 4.28 -1.89
N SER A 437 0.40 3.10 -2.29
CA SER A 437 -1.01 2.84 -2.58
C SER A 437 -1.88 3.04 -1.34
N LEU A 438 -1.43 2.59 -0.16
CA LEU A 438 -2.12 2.78 1.10
C LEU A 438 -2.22 4.26 1.50
N SER A 439 -1.12 5.02 1.42
CA SER A 439 -1.15 6.47 1.66
C SER A 439 -2.17 7.16 0.74
N THR A 440 -2.18 6.79 -0.54
CA THR A 440 -3.12 7.34 -1.53
C THR A 440 -4.57 6.97 -1.23
N GLU A 441 -4.84 5.73 -0.83
CA GLU A 441 -6.16 5.25 -0.42
C GLU A 441 -6.71 6.09 0.75
N ILE A 442 -5.90 6.30 1.79
CA ILE A 442 -6.28 7.06 2.99
C ILE A 442 -6.57 8.52 2.63
N LYS A 443 -5.69 9.17 1.86
CA LYS A 443 -5.91 10.56 1.47
C LYS A 443 -7.10 10.76 0.56
N LYS A 444 -7.36 9.82 -0.34
CA LYS A 444 -8.54 9.84 -1.21
C LYS A 444 -9.81 9.73 -0.39
N LEU A 445 -9.81 8.89 0.65
CA LEU A 445 -10.94 8.77 1.55
C LEU A 445 -11.24 10.10 2.27
N TYR A 446 -10.20 10.78 2.75
CA TYR A 446 -10.31 12.06 3.46
C TYR A 446 -10.06 13.28 2.57
N GLU A 447 -10.29 13.15 1.26
CA GLU A 447 -10.01 14.21 0.29
C GLU A 447 -10.81 15.48 0.60
N HIS A 448 -12.03 15.33 1.14
CA HIS A 448 -12.85 16.48 1.48
C HIS A 448 -12.27 17.27 2.66
N GLU A 449 -11.83 16.59 3.70
CA GLU A 449 -11.14 17.16 4.86
C GLU A 449 -9.83 17.83 4.45
N LEU A 450 -9.04 17.18 3.59
CA LEU A 450 -7.76 17.71 3.10
C LEU A 450 -7.92 18.93 2.19
N ASN A 451 -9.07 19.08 1.54
CA ASN A 451 -9.40 20.29 0.76
C ASN A 451 -9.93 21.45 1.63
N SER A 452 -10.15 21.24 2.93
CA SER A 452 -10.57 22.28 3.87
C SER A 452 -9.36 22.93 4.53
N GLU A 453 -9.07 24.19 4.18
CA GLU A 453 -8.00 24.99 4.81
C GLU A 453 -8.11 25.00 6.35
N SER A 454 -9.34 25.09 6.86
CA SER A 454 -9.59 25.09 8.32
C SER A 454 -9.21 23.77 8.99
N PHE A 455 -9.50 22.64 8.33
CA PHE A 455 -9.16 21.32 8.86
C PHE A 455 -7.67 21.04 8.74
N VAL A 456 -7.06 21.39 7.60
CA VAL A 456 -5.61 21.25 7.40
C VAL A 456 -4.83 22.08 8.41
N GLY A 457 -5.24 23.33 8.65
CA GLY A 457 -4.64 24.18 9.68
C GLY A 457 -4.73 23.55 11.08
N PHE A 458 -5.90 23.04 11.45
CA PHE A 458 -6.10 22.29 12.69
C PHE A 458 -5.17 21.07 12.81
N LEU A 459 -5.04 20.29 11.74
CA LEU A 459 -4.22 19.08 11.72
C LEU A 459 -2.71 19.40 11.82
N GLN A 460 -2.26 20.47 11.16
CA GLN A 460 -0.88 20.95 11.24
C GLN A 460 -0.52 21.44 12.65
N GLU A 461 -1.43 22.18 13.30
CA GLU A 461 -1.26 22.60 14.69
C GLU A 461 -1.07 21.39 15.61
N LEU A 462 -1.95 20.39 15.50
CA LEU A 462 -1.85 19.14 16.26
C LEU A 462 -0.49 18.44 16.06
N ARG A 463 -0.04 18.28 14.81
CA ARG A 463 1.25 17.64 14.49
C ARG A 463 2.45 18.42 15.04
N SER A 464 2.38 19.74 15.12
CA SER A 464 3.46 20.58 15.65
C SER A 464 3.61 20.52 17.18
N GLY A 465 2.83 19.68 17.88
CA GLY A 465 2.82 19.61 19.35
C GLY A 465 2.22 20.87 20.02
N LYS A 466 1.82 21.88 19.23
CA LYS A 466 0.95 22.95 19.68
C LYS A 466 -0.40 22.31 19.94
N LYS A 467 -0.67 22.00 21.21
CA LYS A 467 -1.98 21.49 21.64
C LYS A 467 -3.05 22.30 20.94
N GLY A 468 -3.71 21.70 19.95
CA GLY A 468 -5.03 22.11 19.55
C GLY A 468 -5.81 22.11 20.85
N GLN A 469 -6.08 23.29 21.39
CA GLN A 469 -7.06 23.42 22.45
C GLN A 469 -8.33 22.90 21.80
N TRP A 470 -8.67 21.63 22.03
CA TRP A 470 -10.03 21.16 21.89
C TRP A 470 -10.86 22.24 22.53
N SER A 471 -11.57 23.03 21.73
CA SER A 471 -12.27 24.18 22.30
C SER A 471 -13.10 23.61 23.46
N SER A 472 -13.14 24.30 24.59
CA SER A 472 -13.85 23.83 25.79
C SER A 472 -15.37 23.60 25.57
N ARG A 473 -15.87 23.83 24.35
CA ARG A 473 -17.19 23.40 23.85
C ARG A 473 -17.27 21.92 23.41
N TRP A 474 -16.16 21.24 23.12
CA TRP A 474 -16.14 19.85 22.60
C TRP A 474 -15.62 18.83 23.62
N THR A 475 -15.23 19.27 24.81
CA THR A 475 -14.72 18.44 25.92
C THR A 475 -15.61 18.48 27.16
N LYS A 476 -16.88 18.89 27.01
CA LYS A 476 -17.87 18.94 28.10
C LYS A 476 -19.04 18.03 27.83
#